data_AF-A0A4P8GX36-F1
#
_entry.id   AF-A0A4P8GX36-F1
#
_cell.length_a   1.000
_cell.length_b   1.000
_cell.length_c   1.000
_cell.angle_alpha   90.00
_cell.angle_beta   90.00
_cell.angle_gamma   90.00
#
_symmetry.space_group_name_H-M   'P 1'
#
loop_
_entity.id
_entity.type
_entity.pdbx_description
1 polymer ?
#
loop_
_entity_poly.entity_id
_entity_poly.type
_entity_poly.pdbx_seq_one_letter_code
_entity_poly.pdbx_strand_id
1 'polypeptide(L)'
;MSIEFSKKLTAHETPIPGVVLYDLPVHGDNRGWFKENWQREKMVALGLPDFRPVQNNISFNEKAGTTRGIHAEPWDKFISIATGKIFGAWVDLREGPSFGAVFTAELDPSQAIFIPRGVGNAFQTLEDNTAYTYLVNDHWSADAQGQYTFLNLADETAGISWPVPLEEAELSDKDKAHPRIADVVPMPSKKILVVGADGQLGKALRELYDGDAAVEFAGRAGFDLASEASFAERNWKNYSTIINAAAYTAVDTAETAEGRAAAWAVNVAAVSRLARTAVEHDLTLVQVSSDYVFDGVRESHDEGEPFTPLGVYGQTKAAGDAVVSVVPRHYIVRTSWVIGEGNNFVRTMASLAGRGIEPAVVNDQIGRLSFTEDIAAGIQHLLESGAEYGTYNLSNDGEPQSWADIAADVYELSGRPRSAVTGVSTEEYFKGKAAAPRPLNSVLDLGKVKNSGFKPRPARDVLEAYLGQRTAAE
;
A
#
# COMPACT_ATOMS: atom_id res chain seq x y z
N MET A 1 21.12 -33.64 -24.25
CA MET A 1 22.29 -33.10 -23.51
C MET A 1 22.11 -33.39 -22.03
N SER A 2 23.19 -33.47 -21.24
CA SER A 2 23.10 -33.77 -19.80
C SER A 2 22.68 -32.54 -19.01
N ILE A 3 21.54 -32.61 -18.31
CA ILE A 3 21.14 -31.61 -17.29
C ILE A 3 22.28 -31.52 -16.28
N GLU A 4 22.70 -30.29 -15.94
CA GLU A 4 23.63 -30.08 -14.85
C GLU A 4 22.89 -30.28 -13.52
N PHE A 5 23.23 -31.37 -12.82
CA PHE A 5 22.63 -31.69 -11.53
C PHE A 5 23.32 -30.97 -10.39
N SER A 6 22.58 -30.76 -9.30
CA SER A 6 23.04 -30.24 -8.02
C SER A 6 23.56 -28.79 -8.06
N LYS A 7 23.03 -27.96 -8.96
CA LYS A 7 23.20 -26.51 -8.89
C LYS A 7 22.74 -25.99 -7.52
N LYS A 8 23.42 -24.95 -7.02
CA LYS A 8 22.95 -24.22 -5.85
C LYS A 8 21.79 -23.32 -6.27
N LEU A 9 20.72 -23.28 -5.47
CA LEU A 9 19.63 -22.34 -5.68
C LEU A 9 20.19 -20.89 -5.65
N THR A 10 20.11 -20.21 -6.80
CA THR A 10 20.74 -18.89 -7.01
C THR A 10 19.82 -18.03 -7.87
N ALA A 11 19.77 -16.73 -7.58
CA ALA A 11 19.00 -15.74 -8.34
C ALA A 11 19.94 -14.87 -9.18
N HIS A 12 19.52 -14.54 -10.39
CA HIS A 12 20.25 -13.72 -11.35
C HIS A 12 19.35 -12.59 -11.85
N GLU A 13 19.81 -11.35 -11.67
CA GLU A 13 19.13 -10.19 -12.22
C GLU A 13 19.19 -10.20 -13.75
N THR A 14 18.17 -9.62 -14.36
CA THR A 14 18.09 -9.45 -15.81
C THR A 14 17.99 -7.96 -16.15
N PRO A 15 18.16 -7.57 -17.43
CA PRO A 15 17.99 -6.18 -17.84
C PRO A 15 16.56 -5.63 -17.65
N ILE A 16 15.55 -6.49 -17.47
CA ILE A 16 14.17 -6.07 -17.24
C ILE A 16 13.92 -5.99 -15.72
N PRO A 17 13.56 -4.81 -15.17
CA PRO A 17 13.37 -4.64 -13.73
C PRO A 17 12.36 -5.63 -13.14
N GLY A 18 12.79 -6.40 -12.14
CA GLY A 18 11.97 -7.39 -11.44
C GLY A 18 11.84 -8.75 -12.14
N VAL A 19 12.35 -8.91 -13.36
CA VAL A 19 12.49 -10.24 -13.98
C VAL A 19 13.76 -10.88 -13.44
N VAL A 20 13.62 -12.08 -12.89
CA VAL A 20 14.71 -12.79 -12.19
C VAL A 20 14.81 -14.21 -12.71
N LEU A 21 15.99 -14.59 -13.17
CA LEU A 21 16.31 -15.96 -13.57
C LEU A 21 16.86 -16.72 -12.37
N TYR A 22 16.47 -17.98 -12.21
CA TYR A 22 16.88 -18.84 -11.10
C TYR A 22 17.57 -20.10 -11.62
N ASP A 23 18.70 -20.45 -11.01
CA ASP A 23 19.21 -21.82 -11.06
C ASP A 23 18.50 -22.63 -9.97
N LEU A 24 17.92 -23.77 -10.35
CA LEU A 24 17.23 -24.70 -9.46
C LEU A 24 18.11 -25.91 -9.15
N PRO A 25 18.17 -26.38 -7.88
CA PRO A 25 18.76 -27.66 -7.56
C PRO A 25 17.94 -28.81 -8.19
N VAL A 26 18.59 -29.58 -9.06
CA VAL A 26 18.03 -30.81 -9.64
C VAL A 26 18.88 -31.98 -9.18
N HIS A 27 18.26 -32.97 -8.56
CA HIS A 27 18.94 -34.15 -8.02
C HIS A 27 18.65 -35.36 -8.90
N GLY A 28 19.67 -35.82 -9.63
CA GLY A 28 19.58 -37.03 -10.46
C GLY A 28 19.91 -38.30 -9.69
N ASP A 29 19.22 -39.39 -9.99
CA ASP A 29 19.53 -40.75 -9.55
C ASP A 29 19.23 -41.78 -10.66
N ASN A 30 19.31 -43.07 -10.34
CA ASN A 30 19.05 -44.15 -11.30
C ASN A 30 17.57 -44.29 -11.74
N ARG A 31 16.65 -43.50 -11.17
CA ARG A 31 15.22 -43.47 -11.49
C ARG A 31 14.82 -42.22 -12.28
N GLY A 32 15.74 -41.29 -12.52
CA GLY A 32 15.48 -40.02 -13.19
C GLY A 32 16.03 -38.85 -12.37
N TRP A 33 15.23 -37.81 -12.18
CA TRP A 33 15.62 -36.66 -11.36
C TRP A 33 14.45 -36.09 -10.57
N PHE A 34 14.78 -35.42 -9.47
CA PHE A 34 13.85 -34.71 -8.59
C PHE A 34 14.27 -33.25 -8.46
N LYS A 35 13.30 -32.34 -8.42
CA LYS A 35 13.54 -30.93 -8.06
C LYS A 35 12.37 -30.38 -7.26
N GLU A 36 12.68 -29.46 -6.36
CA GLU A 36 11.67 -28.57 -5.79
C GLU A 36 11.42 -27.44 -6.79
N ASN A 37 10.33 -27.55 -7.53
CA ASN A 37 10.01 -26.56 -8.56
C ASN A 37 9.73 -25.17 -7.99
N TRP A 38 9.15 -25.12 -6.78
CA TRP A 38 8.83 -23.92 -6.04
C TRP A 38 8.84 -24.25 -4.54
N GLN A 39 9.49 -23.40 -3.75
CA GLN A 39 9.44 -23.47 -2.29
C GLN A 39 9.50 -22.02 -1.77
N ARG A 40 8.41 -21.56 -1.14
CA ARG A 40 8.19 -20.15 -0.78
C ARG A 40 9.29 -19.58 0.10
N GLU A 41 9.66 -20.28 1.18
CA GLU A 41 10.65 -19.81 2.15
C GLU A 41 12.04 -19.59 1.53
N LYS A 42 12.51 -20.55 0.71
CA LYS A 42 13.79 -20.50 0.00
C LYS A 42 13.82 -19.38 -1.04
N MET A 43 12.72 -19.18 -1.76
CA MET A 43 12.63 -18.16 -2.79
C MET A 43 12.53 -16.75 -2.21
N VAL A 44 11.74 -16.56 -1.15
CA VAL A 44 11.66 -15.28 -0.42
C VAL A 44 12.99 -14.95 0.26
N ALA A 45 13.68 -15.94 0.84
CA ALA A 45 15.03 -15.75 1.39
C ALA A 45 16.08 -15.36 0.34
N LEU A 46 15.82 -15.62 -0.94
CA LEU A 46 16.64 -15.17 -2.07
C LEU A 46 16.21 -13.81 -2.64
N GLY A 47 15.27 -13.13 -2.00
CA GLY A 47 14.81 -11.80 -2.40
C GLY A 47 13.66 -11.79 -3.39
N LEU A 48 13.06 -12.94 -3.73
CA LEU A 48 11.84 -12.95 -4.52
C LEU A 48 10.69 -12.36 -3.68
N PRO A 49 9.91 -11.40 -4.19
CA PRO A 49 8.69 -10.96 -3.53
C PRO A 49 7.76 -12.15 -3.24
N ASP A 50 7.13 -12.16 -2.07
CA ASP A 50 6.16 -13.20 -1.72
C ASP A 50 4.89 -13.07 -2.56
N PHE A 51 4.91 -13.60 -3.78
CA PHE A 51 3.83 -13.41 -4.74
C PHE A 51 2.62 -14.32 -4.48
N ARG A 52 2.73 -15.35 -3.62
CA ARG A 52 1.62 -16.26 -3.20
C ARG A 52 0.86 -16.89 -4.38
N PRO A 53 1.43 -17.90 -5.04
CA PRO A 53 0.77 -18.54 -6.17
C PRO A 53 -0.54 -19.22 -5.76
N VAL A 54 -1.60 -18.98 -6.55
CA VAL A 54 -2.95 -19.53 -6.35
C VAL A 54 -3.32 -20.58 -7.39
N GLN A 55 -2.57 -20.66 -8.49
CA GLN A 55 -2.83 -21.56 -9.60
C GLN A 55 -1.51 -22.08 -10.19
N ASN A 56 -1.48 -23.38 -10.50
CA ASN A 56 -0.41 -24.04 -11.24
C ASN A 56 -0.92 -24.50 -12.60
N ASN A 57 -0.14 -24.26 -13.64
CA ASN A 57 -0.48 -24.54 -15.02
C ASN A 57 0.63 -25.37 -15.65
N ILE A 58 0.25 -26.26 -16.57
CA ILE A 58 1.18 -27.09 -17.34
C ILE A 58 0.75 -27.07 -18.80
N SER A 59 1.70 -26.80 -19.68
CA SER A 59 1.57 -26.98 -21.13
C SER A 59 2.53 -28.07 -21.57
N PHE A 60 2.00 -29.12 -22.18
CA PHE A 60 2.78 -30.15 -22.84
C PHE A 60 2.83 -29.87 -24.35
N ASN A 61 4.02 -29.96 -24.93
CA ASN A 61 4.24 -29.73 -26.35
C ASN A 61 4.97 -30.95 -26.91
N GLU A 62 4.35 -31.63 -27.87
CA GLU A 62 4.86 -32.90 -28.41
C GLU A 62 6.12 -32.71 -29.24
N LYS A 63 6.23 -31.59 -29.96
CA LYS A 63 7.31 -31.32 -30.91
C LYS A 63 8.14 -30.08 -30.53
N ALA A 64 9.40 -30.08 -30.92
CA ALA A 64 10.21 -28.88 -31.00
C ALA A 64 9.64 -27.88 -32.03
N GLY A 65 9.87 -26.58 -31.81
CA GLY A 65 9.40 -25.50 -32.67
C GLY A 65 8.03 -24.92 -32.31
N THR A 66 7.29 -25.52 -31.37
CA THR A 66 6.05 -24.93 -30.84
C THR A 66 6.36 -23.59 -30.18
N THR A 67 5.77 -22.51 -30.70
CA THR A 67 6.04 -21.15 -30.25
C THR A 67 4.76 -20.48 -29.76
N ARG A 68 4.80 -19.90 -28.56
CA ARG A 68 3.66 -19.17 -27.96
C ARG A 68 3.97 -17.69 -27.83
N GLY A 69 2.99 -16.84 -28.20
CA GLY A 69 3.15 -15.39 -28.33
C GLY A 69 3.59 -14.62 -27.09
N ILE A 70 3.99 -13.35 -27.28
CA ILE A 70 4.42 -12.43 -26.23
C ILE A 70 3.18 -11.82 -25.57
N HIS A 71 2.78 -12.39 -24.42
CA HIS A 71 1.60 -11.95 -23.67
C HIS A 71 2.05 -11.35 -22.34
N ALA A 72 1.69 -10.08 -22.10
CA ALA A 72 1.87 -9.41 -20.82
C ALA A 72 0.57 -9.50 -20.04
N GLU A 73 0.54 -10.41 -19.07
CA GLU A 73 -0.64 -10.65 -18.25
C GLU A 73 -0.70 -9.74 -17.01
N PRO A 74 -1.89 -9.49 -16.43
CA PRO A 74 -2.06 -8.58 -15.29
C PRO A 74 -1.65 -9.21 -13.93
N TRP A 75 -0.79 -10.23 -13.94
CA TRP A 75 -0.34 -10.97 -12.75
C TRP A 75 1.12 -11.40 -12.87
N ASP A 76 1.70 -11.81 -11.75
CA ASP A 76 3.05 -12.34 -11.71
C ASP A 76 3.06 -13.83 -12.08
N LYS A 77 4.17 -14.28 -12.64
CA LYS A 77 4.34 -15.65 -13.12
C LYS A 77 5.70 -16.20 -12.70
N PHE A 78 5.71 -17.43 -12.21
CA PHE A 78 6.94 -18.19 -11.97
C PHE A 78 6.97 -19.40 -12.90
N ILE A 79 7.86 -19.40 -13.87
CA ILE A 79 7.97 -20.43 -14.92
C ILE A 79 9.13 -21.36 -14.63
N SER A 80 8.94 -22.63 -14.94
CA SER A 80 9.97 -23.65 -14.86
C SER A 80 9.69 -24.76 -15.87
N ILE A 81 10.71 -25.54 -16.23
CA ILE A 81 10.59 -26.61 -17.23
C ILE A 81 10.56 -27.97 -16.55
N ALA A 82 9.48 -28.74 -16.72
CA ALA A 82 9.35 -30.05 -16.12
C ALA A 82 10.06 -31.15 -16.94
N THR A 83 10.23 -30.97 -18.25
CA THR A 83 11.06 -31.81 -19.13
C THR A 83 11.29 -31.09 -20.45
N GLY A 84 12.34 -31.46 -21.18
CA GLY A 84 12.74 -30.82 -22.43
C GLY A 84 13.46 -29.49 -22.22
N LYS A 85 13.43 -28.64 -23.23
CA LYS A 85 14.15 -27.35 -23.24
C LYS A 85 13.35 -26.31 -24.02
N ILE A 86 13.42 -25.05 -23.58
CA ILE A 86 12.84 -23.92 -24.30
C ILE A 86 13.87 -22.83 -24.56
N PHE A 87 13.59 -22.01 -25.56
CA PHE A 87 14.07 -20.64 -25.64
C PHE A 87 12.94 -19.73 -25.17
N GLY A 88 13.16 -18.98 -24.10
CA GLY A 88 12.23 -17.98 -23.60
C GLY A 88 12.63 -16.57 -24.05
N ALA A 89 11.62 -15.75 -24.34
CA ALA A 89 11.79 -14.34 -24.67
C ALA A 89 10.81 -13.49 -23.85
N TRP A 90 11.33 -12.44 -23.23
CA TRP A 90 10.60 -11.54 -22.36
C TRP A 90 10.77 -10.10 -22.83
N VAL A 91 9.68 -9.36 -22.86
CA VAL A 91 9.67 -7.96 -23.28
C VAL A 91 8.92 -7.13 -22.25
N ASP A 92 9.52 -6.07 -21.75
CA ASP A 92 8.85 -5.18 -20.81
C ASP A 92 7.77 -4.36 -21.53
N LEU A 93 6.50 -4.63 -21.28
CA LEU A 93 5.37 -3.89 -21.86
C LEU A 93 4.70 -2.97 -20.83
N ARG A 94 5.35 -2.72 -19.69
CA ARG A 94 4.87 -1.79 -18.67
C ARG A 94 5.16 -0.35 -19.07
N GLU A 95 4.27 0.56 -18.71
CA GLU A 95 4.56 1.99 -18.80
C GLU A 95 5.81 2.34 -17.97
N GLY A 96 6.79 3.02 -18.59
CA GLY A 96 8.00 3.46 -17.90
C GLY A 96 9.26 3.42 -18.76
N PRO A 97 10.42 3.76 -18.16
CA PRO A 97 11.68 3.90 -18.89
C PRO A 97 12.24 2.59 -19.46
N SER A 98 11.79 1.44 -18.96
CA SER A 98 12.20 0.11 -19.45
C SER A 98 11.29 -0.45 -20.54
N PHE A 99 10.24 0.28 -20.96
CA PHE A 99 9.33 -0.19 -22.01
C PHE A 99 10.08 -0.60 -23.28
N GLY A 100 9.80 -1.81 -23.77
CA GLY A 100 10.47 -2.42 -24.92
C GLY A 100 11.79 -3.12 -24.61
N ALA A 101 12.29 -3.09 -23.37
CA ALA A 101 13.48 -3.84 -22.99
C ALA A 101 13.27 -5.36 -23.17
N VAL A 102 14.26 -6.05 -23.72
CA VAL A 102 14.18 -7.47 -24.07
C VAL A 102 15.19 -8.29 -23.27
N PHE A 103 14.75 -9.46 -22.81
CA PHE A 103 15.60 -10.49 -22.23
C PHE A 103 15.28 -11.84 -22.86
N THR A 104 16.30 -12.63 -23.18
CA THR A 104 16.12 -13.97 -23.76
C THR A 104 17.05 -14.96 -23.08
N ALA A 105 16.58 -16.18 -22.85
CA ALA A 105 17.40 -17.24 -22.29
C ALA A 105 16.89 -18.62 -22.71
N GLU A 106 17.79 -19.59 -22.78
CA GLU A 106 17.40 -20.99 -22.84
C GLU A 106 17.18 -21.54 -21.43
N LEU A 107 16.07 -22.26 -21.24
CA LEU A 107 15.71 -22.86 -19.96
C LEU A 107 15.54 -24.37 -20.12
N ASP A 108 16.18 -25.11 -19.21
CA ASP A 108 16.00 -26.54 -19.02
C ASP A 108 15.42 -26.82 -17.60
N PRO A 109 15.26 -28.09 -17.17
CA PRO A 109 14.71 -28.38 -15.86
C PRO A 109 15.50 -27.85 -14.66
N SER A 110 16.75 -27.43 -14.84
CA SER A 110 17.59 -26.80 -13.82
C SER A 110 17.41 -25.29 -13.73
N GLN A 111 16.45 -24.70 -14.46
CA GLN A 111 16.21 -23.26 -14.45
C GLN A 111 14.73 -22.92 -14.28
N ALA A 112 14.51 -21.73 -13.73
CA ALA A 112 13.19 -21.10 -13.63
C ALA A 112 13.32 -19.59 -13.81
N ILE A 113 12.22 -18.91 -14.07
CA ILE A 113 12.19 -17.46 -14.21
C ILE A 113 10.93 -16.87 -13.56
N PHE A 114 11.11 -15.80 -12.81
CA PHE A 114 10.03 -14.98 -12.31
C PHE A 114 9.79 -13.79 -13.23
N ILE A 115 8.52 -13.54 -13.52
CA ILE A 115 8.05 -12.52 -14.44
C ILE A 115 7.00 -11.68 -13.72
N PRO A 116 7.25 -10.39 -13.48
CA PRO A 116 6.26 -9.48 -12.93
C PRO A 116 5.10 -9.22 -13.90
N ARG A 117 3.95 -8.83 -13.34
CA ARG A 117 2.81 -8.25 -14.06
C ARG A 117 3.28 -7.27 -15.16
N GLY A 118 2.75 -7.43 -16.36
CA GLY A 118 2.98 -6.51 -17.49
C GLY A 118 4.26 -6.76 -18.29
N VAL A 119 5.09 -7.72 -17.89
CA VAL A 119 6.18 -8.20 -18.76
C VAL A 119 5.63 -9.28 -19.69
N GLY A 120 5.78 -9.04 -20.99
CA GLY A 120 5.39 -9.96 -22.05
C GLY A 120 6.23 -11.23 -22.01
N ASN A 121 5.59 -12.39 -21.94
CA ASN A 121 6.24 -13.69 -21.90
C ASN A 121 5.96 -14.48 -23.17
N ALA A 122 7.01 -14.97 -23.83
CA ALA A 122 6.94 -15.91 -24.94
C ALA A 122 7.96 -17.05 -24.78
N PHE A 123 7.71 -18.17 -25.47
CA PHE A 123 8.70 -19.24 -25.56
C PHE A 123 8.57 -20.01 -26.88
N GLN A 124 9.66 -20.69 -27.24
CA GLN A 124 9.75 -21.67 -28.30
C GLN A 124 10.36 -22.97 -27.75
N THR A 125 9.75 -24.12 -28.02
CA THR A 125 10.30 -25.41 -27.61
C THR A 125 11.52 -25.77 -28.47
N LEU A 126 12.59 -26.24 -27.84
CA LEU A 126 13.82 -26.67 -28.51
C LEU A 126 13.95 -28.19 -28.58
N GLU A 127 13.16 -28.92 -27.79
CA GLU A 127 13.14 -30.37 -27.75
C GLU A 127 11.68 -30.88 -27.80
N ASP A 128 11.50 -32.07 -28.37
CA ASP A 128 10.23 -32.80 -28.33
C ASP A 128 9.84 -33.15 -26.89
N ASN A 129 8.55 -33.37 -26.66
CA ASN A 129 8.00 -33.73 -25.35
C ASN A 129 8.37 -32.72 -24.24
N THR A 130 8.39 -31.43 -24.56
CA THR A 130 8.70 -30.36 -23.61
C THR A 130 7.48 -30.02 -22.77
N ALA A 131 7.62 -30.09 -21.45
CA ALA A 131 6.59 -29.73 -20.49
C ALA A 131 6.96 -28.42 -19.78
N TYR A 132 6.20 -27.37 -20.08
CA TYR A 132 6.34 -26.03 -19.52
C TYR A 132 5.37 -25.88 -18.35
N THR A 133 5.86 -25.55 -17.15
CA THR A 133 5.02 -25.33 -15.96
C THR A 133 5.14 -23.90 -15.46
N TYR A 134 4.04 -23.33 -15.01
CA TYR A 134 4.06 -22.00 -14.43
C TYR A 134 3.02 -21.79 -13.33
N LEU A 135 3.45 -21.10 -12.29
CA LEU A 135 2.61 -20.62 -11.20
C LEU A 135 2.18 -19.19 -11.46
N VAL A 136 0.98 -18.81 -11.04
CA VAL A 136 0.47 -17.43 -11.08
C VAL A 136 -0.19 -17.06 -9.75
N ASN A 137 -0.18 -15.77 -9.41
CA ASN A 137 -0.80 -15.23 -8.19
C ASN A 137 -2.20 -14.65 -8.39
N ASP A 138 -2.78 -14.88 -9.56
CA ASP A 138 -4.15 -14.46 -9.83
C ASP A 138 -4.86 -15.51 -10.69
N HIS A 139 -6.18 -15.58 -10.55
CA HIS A 139 -7.02 -16.50 -11.29
C HIS A 139 -7.18 -16.02 -12.73
N TRP A 140 -6.99 -16.95 -13.67
CA TRP A 140 -7.36 -16.72 -15.04
C TRP A 140 -8.89 -16.59 -15.17
N SER A 141 -9.35 -15.58 -15.90
CA SER A 141 -10.73 -15.44 -16.34
C SER A 141 -10.78 -14.89 -17.76
N ALA A 142 -11.86 -15.15 -18.49
CA ALA A 142 -12.06 -14.58 -19.82
C ALA A 142 -12.03 -13.04 -19.79
N ASP A 143 -12.60 -12.44 -18.74
CA ASP A 143 -12.64 -10.99 -18.53
C ASP A 143 -11.24 -10.38 -18.32
N ALA A 144 -10.29 -11.16 -17.79
CA ALA A 144 -8.92 -10.70 -17.61
C ALA A 144 -8.19 -10.48 -18.95
N GLN A 145 -8.62 -11.14 -20.04
CA GLN A 145 -7.98 -11.02 -21.35
C GLN A 145 -8.07 -9.60 -21.92
N GLY A 146 -9.10 -8.83 -21.57
CA GLY A 146 -9.23 -7.42 -21.95
C GLY A 146 -8.19 -6.49 -21.30
N GLN A 147 -7.46 -6.98 -20.30
CA GLN A 147 -6.40 -6.25 -19.59
C GLN A 147 -4.99 -6.66 -20.04
N TYR A 148 -4.89 -7.58 -21.00
CA TYR A 148 -3.59 -8.05 -21.49
C TYR A 148 -2.99 -7.02 -22.43
N THR A 149 -1.68 -6.90 -22.37
CA THR A 149 -0.90 -6.23 -23.42
C THR A 149 -0.22 -7.31 -24.26
N PHE A 150 -0.21 -7.14 -25.58
CA PHE A 150 0.33 -8.14 -26.50
C PHE A 150 1.41 -7.51 -27.37
N LEU A 151 2.39 -8.30 -27.78
CA LEU A 151 3.38 -7.92 -28.78
C LEU A 151 3.50 -9.00 -29.86
N ASN A 152 3.69 -8.58 -31.10
CA ASN A 152 3.93 -9.47 -32.22
C ASN A 152 5.28 -10.19 -32.08
N LEU A 153 5.31 -11.50 -32.28
CA LEU A 153 6.53 -12.31 -32.22
C LEU A 153 7.59 -11.89 -33.27
N ALA A 154 7.14 -11.36 -34.41
CA ALA A 154 7.99 -10.94 -35.51
C ALA A 154 8.41 -9.47 -35.40
N ASP A 155 8.16 -8.79 -34.28
CA ASP A 155 8.46 -7.35 -34.14
C ASP A 155 9.95 -7.06 -34.32
N GLU A 156 10.26 -6.24 -35.32
CA GLU A 156 11.61 -5.94 -35.75
C GLU A 156 12.35 -5.07 -34.74
N THR A 157 11.62 -4.32 -33.92
CA THR A 157 12.19 -3.44 -32.89
C THR A 157 12.59 -4.24 -31.65
N ALA A 158 11.77 -5.23 -31.27
CA ALA A 158 12.12 -6.17 -30.20
C ALA A 158 13.34 -7.04 -30.57
N GLY A 159 13.56 -7.30 -31.87
CA GLY A 159 14.81 -7.89 -32.36
C GLY A 159 15.12 -9.29 -31.82
N ILE A 160 14.09 -10.06 -31.44
CA ILE A 160 14.26 -11.39 -30.84
C ILE A 160 14.79 -12.37 -31.89
N SER A 161 15.95 -12.97 -31.61
CA SER A 161 16.57 -13.99 -32.47
C SER A 161 16.02 -15.38 -32.17
N TRP A 162 14.86 -15.72 -32.75
CA TRP A 162 14.21 -17.01 -32.57
C TRP A 162 15.07 -18.17 -33.11
N PRO A 163 15.35 -19.22 -32.31
CA PRO A 163 16.18 -20.36 -32.75
C PRO A 163 15.63 -21.15 -33.94
N VAL A 164 14.32 -21.33 -33.98
CA VAL A 164 13.57 -21.84 -35.15
C VAL A 164 12.90 -20.64 -35.82
N PRO A 165 13.12 -20.42 -37.12
CA PRO A 165 12.49 -19.32 -37.87
C PRO A 165 10.97 -19.34 -37.69
N LEU A 166 10.35 -18.16 -37.55
CA LEU A 166 8.92 -18.05 -37.24
C LEU A 166 8.02 -18.59 -38.37
N GLU A 167 8.51 -18.59 -39.60
CA GLU A 167 7.87 -19.22 -40.76
C GLU A 167 7.81 -20.75 -40.70
N GLU A 168 8.71 -21.37 -39.92
CA GLU A 168 8.78 -22.82 -39.69
C GLU A 168 8.19 -23.22 -38.33
N ALA A 169 7.93 -22.25 -37.46
CA ALA A 169 7.36 -22.47 -36.13
C ALA A 169 5.85 -22.72 -36.16
N GLU A 170 5.37 -23.54 -35.22
CA GLU A 170 3.93 -23.72 -34.99
C GLU A 170 3.38 -22.53 -34.19
N LEU A 171 2.64 -21.64 -34.86
CA LEU A 171 2.10 -20.39 -34.31
C LEU A 171 0.57 -20.34 -34.39
N SER A 172 -0.06 -19.73 -33.38
CA SER A 172 -1.49 -19.43 -33.43
C SER A 172 -1.78 -18.25 -34.35
N ASP A 173 -2.94 -18.24 -35.01
CA ASP A 173 -3.34 -17.11 -35.86
C ASP A 173 -3.55 -15.82 -35.05
N LYS A 174 -3.90 -15.95 -33.77
CA LYS A 174 -4.02 -14.81 -32.86
C LYS A 174 -2.67 -14.12 -32.66
N ASP A 175 -1.61 -14.89 -32.41
CA ASP A 175 -0.28 -14.33 -32.16
C ASP A 175 0.30 -13.63 -33.39
N LYS A 176 -0.03 -14.10 -34.60
CA LYS A 176 0.35 -13.44 -35.86
C LYS A 176 -0.27 -12.05 -36.02
N ALA A 177 -1.45 -11.83 -35.44
CA ALA A 177 -2.22 -10.60 -35.56
C ALA A 177 -1.97 -9.59 -34.43
N HIS A 178 -1.06 -9.88 -33.49
CA HIS A 178 -0.73 -8.96 -32.40
C HIS A 178 -0.03 -7.69 -32.91
N PRO A 179 -0.16 -6.57 -32.17
CA PRO A 179 0.39 -5.28 -32.57
C PRO A 179 1.92 -5.28 -32.56
N ARG A 180 2.50 -4.37 -33.36
CA ARG A 180 3.91 -4.00 -33.27
C ARG A 180 4.15 -3.08 -32.09
N ILE A 181 5.38 -2.94 -31.61
CA ILE A 181 5.71 -2.17 -30.41
C ILE A 181 5.22 -0.71 -30.46
N ALA A 182 5.20 -0.10 -31.66
CA ALA A 182 4.74 1.27 -31.87
C ALA A 182 3.22 1.43 -31.63
N ASP A 183 2.46 0.35 -31.76
CA ASP A 183 1.01 0.31 -31.59
C ASP A 183 0.59 -0.36 -30.27
N VAL A 184 1.56 -0.77 -29.43
CA VAL A 184 1.28 -1.35 -28.12
C VAL A 184 0.80 -0.26 -27.16
N VAL A 185 -0.34 -0.50 -26.51
CA VAL A 185 -0.77 0.26 -25.34
C VAL A 185 -0.06 -0.33 -24.11
N PRO A 186 0.86 0.42 -23.45
CA PRO A 186 1.59 -0.11 -22.30
C PRO A 186 0.65 -0.49 -21.16
N MET A 187 1.04 -1.50 -20.38
CA MET A 187 0.31 -1.87 -19.18
C MET A 187 0.49 -0.77 -18.13
N PRO A 188 -0.59 -0.14 -17.64
CA PRO A 188 -0.50 0.93 -16.67
C PRO A 188 -0.06 0.39 -15.30
N SER A 189 0.52 1.27 -14.50
CA SER A 189 0.83 0.99 -13.09
C SER A 189 -0.44 0.67 -12.29
N LYS A 190 -0.26 -0.09 -11.20
CA LYS A 190 -1.33 -0.33 -10.23
C LYS A 190 -1.58 0.94 -9.42
N LYS A 191 -2.84 1.25 -9.18
CA LYS A 191 -3.30 2.47 -8.52
C LYS A 191 -3.25 2.39 -6.99
N ILE A 192 -3.23 3.56 -6.36
CA ILE A 192 -3.51 3.74 -4.93
C ILE A 192 -4.98 4.16 -4.79
N LEU A 193 -5.74 3.49 -3.92
CA LEU A 193 -7.10 3.92 -3.55
C LEU A 193 -7.07 4.66 -2.20
N VAL A 194 -7.49 5.92 -2.18
CA VAL A 194 -7.72 6.68 -0.95
C VAL A 194 -9.21 6.67 -0.62
N VAL A 195 -9.58 6.01 0.47
CA VAL A 195 -10.97 6.01 0.99
C VAL A 195 -11.12 7.01 2.13
N GLY A 196 -12.29 7.63 2.24
CA GLY A 196 -12.50 8.75 3.16
C GLY A 196 -11.95 10.07 2.63
N ALA A 197 -11.90 10.21 1.29
CA ALA A 197 -11.25 11.32 0.61
C ALA A 197 -11.86 12.71 0.88
N ASP A 198 -13.07 12.77 1.45
CA ASP A 198 -13.76 14.03 1.78
C ASP A 198 -13.39 14.56 3.18
N GLY A 199 -12.73 13.75 4.01
CA GLY A 199 -12.27 14.13 5.35
C GLY A 199 -11.00 14.99 5.32
N GLN A 200 -10.59 15.53 6.48
CA GLN A 200 -9.44 16.44 6.59
C GLN A 200 -8.16 15.84 5.96
N LEU A 201 -7.82 14.60 6.32
CA LEU A 201 -6.65 13.92 5.77
C LEU A 201 -6.85 13.52 4.30
N GLY A 202 -8.06 13.11 3.92
CA GLY A 202 -8.38 12.76 2.53
C GLY A 202 -8.17 13.93 1.56
N LYS A 203 -8.51 15.15 2.00
CA LYS A 203 -8.26 16.39 1.25
C LYS A 203 -6.78 16.71 1.13
N ALA A 204 -6.01 16.58 2.22
CA ALA A 204 -4.56 16.78 2.19
C ALA A 204 -3.86 15.75 1.29
N LEU A 205 -4.29 14.48 1.30
CA LEU A 205 -3.80 13.47 0.36
C LEU A 205 -4.16 13.82 -1.09
N ARG A 206 -5.34 14.39 -1.33
CA ARG A 206 -5.76 14.84 -2.67
C ARG A 206 -4.88 15.96 -3.19
N GLU A 207 -4.55 16.92 -2.35
CA GLU A 207 -3.63 18.01 -2.70
C GLU A 207 -2.21 17.47 -2.95
N LEU A 208 -1.74 16.54 -2.12
CA LEU A 208 -0.41 15.93 -2.26
C LEU A 208 -0.22 15.16 -3.58
N TYR A 209 -1.25 14.44 -4.02
CA TYR A 209 -1.25 13.66 -5.26
C TYR A 209 -1.99 14.36 -6.41
N ASP A 210 -2.12 15.69 -6.37
CA ASP A 210 -2.82 16.42 -7.44
C ASP A 210 -2.13 16.18 -8.80
N GLY A 211 -2.94 15.88 -9.82
CA GLY A 211 -2.46 15.52 -11.15
C GLY A 211 -1.94 14.08 -11.33
N ASP A 212 -1.84 13.27 -10.27
CA ASP A 212 -1.41 11.88 -10.38
C ASP A 212 -2.58 10.94 -10.73
N ALA A 213 -2.61 10.46 -11.97
CA ALA A 213 -3.63 9.53 -12.47
C ALA A 213 -3.55 8.12 -11.84
N ALA A 214 -2.46 7.80 -11.15
CA ALA A 214 -2.29 6.55 -10.42
C ALA A 214 -2.96 6.58 -9.05
N VAL A 215 -3.50 7.72 -8.58
CA VAL A 215 -4.21 7.80 -7.30
C VAL A 215 -5.70 8.05 -7.53
N GLU A 216 -6.51 7.13 -7.03
CA GLU A 216 -7.97 7.26 -7.04
C GLU A 216 -8.47 7.69 -5.66
N PHE A 217 -9.36 8.67 -5.64
CA PHE A 217 -9.95 9.20 -4.42
C PHE A 217 -11.44 8.90 -4.33
N ALA A 218 -11.83 8.19 -3.27
CA ALA A 218 -13.22 7.85 -3.01
C ALA A 218 -13.71 8.47 -1.68
N GLY A 219 -14.66 9.39 -1.83
CA GLY A 219 -15.56 9.78 -0.75
C GLY A 219 -16.57 8.69 -0.44
N ARG A 220 -17.43 8.91 0.57
CA ARG A 220 -18.43 7.89 0.98
C ARG A 220 -19.39 7.51 -0.17
N ALA A 221 -19.72 8.46 -1.04
CA ALA A 221 -20.59 8.21 -2.19
C ALA A 221 -19.91 7.35 -3.29
N GLY A 222 -18.57 7.39 -3.39
CA GLY A 222 -17.81 6.60 -4.36
C GLY A 222 -17.35 5.24 -3.83
N PHE A 223 -17.20 5.11 -2.51
CA PHE A 223 -16.90 3.84 -1.83
C PHE A 223 -17.44 3.88 -0.40
N ASP A 224 -18.55 3.18 -0.14
CA ASP A 224 -19.09 3.06 1.21
C ASP A 224 -18.49 1.83 1.90
N LEU A 225 -17.64 2.06 2.90
CA LEU A 225 -17.02 1.00 3.70
C LEU A 225 -18.03 0.09 4.43
N ALA A 226 -19.26 0.57 4.64
CA ALA A 226 -20.34 -0.21 5.24
C ALA A 226 -21.05 -1.13 4.23
N SER A 227 -20.87 -0.90 2.92
CA SER A 227 -21.52 -1.65 1.84
C SER A 227 -20.59 -2.73 1.29
N GLU A 228 -21.00 -4.00 1.37
CA GLU A 228 -20.24 -5.11 0.78
C GLU A 228 -20.18 -5.03 -0.75
N ALA A 229 -21.20 -4.43 -1.38
CA ALA A 229 -21.24 -4.23 -2.83
C ALA A 229 -20.07 -3.36 -3.32
N SER A 230 -19.68 -2.33 -2.55
CA SER A 230 -18.55 -1.47 -2.89
C SER A 230 -17.22 -2.24 -3.00
N PHE A 231 -17.08 -3.34 -2.26
CA PHE A 231 -15.91 -4.22 -2.35
C PHE A 231 -16.02 -5.21 -3.51
N ALA A 232 -17.20 -5.79 -3.74
CA ALA A 232 -17.41 -6.81 -4.77
C ALA A 232 -17.35 -6.25 -6.21
N GLU A 233 -17.80 -5.02 -6.42
CA GLU A 233 -17.83 -4.36 -7.74
C GLU A 233 -16.46 -3.81 -8.16
N ARG A 234 -15.51 -3.73 -7.22
CA ARG A 234 -14.19 -3.15 -7.46
C ARG A 234 -13.24 -4.20 -8.04
N ASN A 235 -12.62 -3.88 -9.18
CA ASN A 235 -11.53 -4.70 -9.70
C ASN A 235 -10.22 -4.40 -8.95
N TRP A 236 -10.00 -5.11 -7.83
CA TRP A 236 -8.83 -4.95 -6.97
C TRP A 236 -7.49 -5.24 -7.66
N LYS A 237 -7.48 -5.95 -8.80
CA LYS A 237 -6.27 -6.23 -9.59
C LYS A 237 -5.59 -4.97 -10.11
N ASN A 238 -6.35 -3.89 -10.25
CA ASN A 238 -5.85 -2.58 -10.70
C ASN A 238 -5.21 -1.76 -9.59
N TYR A 239 -5.21 -2.24 -8.34
CA TYR A 239 -4.70 -1.50 -7.19
C TYR A 239 -3.49 -2.20 -6.57
N SER A 240 -2.59 -1.41 -5.99
CA SER A 240 -1.45 -1.87 -5.21
C SER A 240 -1.61 -1.53 -3.72
N THR A 241 -2.38 -0.48 -3.42
CA THR A 241 -2.47 0.11 -2.09
C THR A 241 -3.88 0.62 -1.80
N ILE A 242 -4.32 0.48 -0.56
CA ILE A 242 -5.47 1.21 -0.01
C ILE A 242 -4.97 2.11 1.13
N ILE A 243 -5.26 3.41 1.06
CA ILE A 243 -5.08 4.36 2.15
C ILE A 243 -6.44 4.63 2.79
N ASN A 244 -6.64 4.13 4.01
CA ASN A 244 -7.85 4.36 4.77
C ASN A 244 -7.75 5.61 5.66
N ALA A 245 -8.27 6.73 5.14
CA ALA A 245 -8.45 7.97 5.88
C ALA A 245 -9.86 8.12 6.47
N ALA A 246 -10.75 7.13 6.28
CA ALA A 246 -12.09 7.13 6.84
C ALA A 246 -12.09 6.59 8.29
N ALA A 247 -12.84 7.28 9.16
CA ALA A 247 -13.08 6.84 10.53
C ALA A 247 -14.35 7.48 11.08
N TYR A 248 -14.94 6.83 12.10
CA TYR A 248 -15.86 7.50 13.00
C TYR A 248 -15.04 8.24 14.07
N THR A 249 -15.10 9.57 14.07
CA THR A 249 -14.24 10.44 14.89
C THR A 249 -14.98 11.25 15.95
N ALA A 250 -16.31 11.10 16.07
CA ALA A 250 -17.10 11.81 17.07
C ALA A 250 -16.95 11.16 18.46
N VAL A 251 -15.85 11.47 19.14
CA VAL A 251 -15.41 10.80 20.39
C VAL A 251 -16.50 10.76 21.47
N ASP A 252 -17.12 11.90 21.77
CA ASP A 252 -18.18 11.96 22.80
C ASP A 252 -19.46 11.23 22.35
N THR A 253 -19.83 11.33 21.07
CA THR A 253 -21.01 10.63 20.54
C THR A 253 -20.80 9.12 20.53
N ALA A 254 -19.56 8.62 20.41
CA ALA A 254 -19.26 7.19 20.44
C ALA A 254 -19.72 6.49 21.74
N GLU A 255 -19.90 7.23 22.84
CA GLU A 255 -20.36 6.68 24.11
C GLU A 255 -21.88 6.40 24.17
N THR A 256 -22.66 6.99 23.25
CA THR A 256 -24.10 6.71 23.16
C THR A 256 -24.36 5.33 22.58
N ALA A 257 -25.59 4.81 22.72
CA ALA A 257 -25.94 3.50 22.18
C ALA A 257 -25.77 3.45 20.65
N GLU A 258 -26.26 4.47 19.94
CA GLU A 258 -26.18 4.58 18.49
C GLU A 258 -24.74 4.86 18.04
N GLY A 259 -24.02 5.72 18.76
CA GLY A 259 -22.63 6.05 18.45
C GLY A 259 -21.70 4.86 18.65
N ARG A 260 -21.93 4.03 19.67
CA ARG A 260 -21.17 2.78 19.88
C ARG A 260 -21.35 1.84 18.69
N ALA A 261 -22.58 1.60 18.26
CA ALA A 261 -22.84 0.76 17.09
C ALA A 261 -22.17 1.32 15.82
N ALA A 262 -22.25 2.64 15.60
CA ALA A 262 -21.62 3.30 14.46
C ALA A 262 -20.09 3.23 14.50
N ALA A 263 -19.47 3.45 15.67
CA ALA A 263 -18.03 3.37 15.86
C ALA A 263 -17.51 1.95 15.56
N TRP A 264 -18.18 0.91 16.07
CA TRP A 264 -17.82 -0.48 15.76
C TRP A 264 -18.03 -0.84 14.28
N ALA A 265 -19.10 -0.35 13.66
CA ALA A 265 -19.35 -0.58 12.24
C ALA A 265 -18.24 0.02 11.35
N VAL A 266 -17.81 1.25 11.63
CA VAL A 266 -16.85 1.99 10.79
C VAL A 266 -15.39 1.68 11.16
N ASN A 267 -15.03 1.73 12.44
CA ASN A 267 -13.64 1.59 12.87
C ASN A 267 -13.19 0.13 13.00
N VAL A 268 -14.13 -0.83 13.04
CA VAL A 268 -13.81 -2.27 13.18
C VAL A 268 -14.33 -3.08 12.01
N ALA A 269 -15.65 -3.18 11.80
CA ALA A 269 -16.21 -4.09 10.80
C ALA A 269 -15.79 -3.73 9.36
N ALA A 270 -15.85 -2.44 9.01
CA ALA A 270 -15.34 -1.90 7.75
C ALA A 270 -13.82 -2.13 7.59
N VAL A 271 -13.03 -1.90 8.66
CA VAL A 271 -11.58 -2.14 8.65
C VAL A 271 -11.25 -3.61 8.46
N SER A 272 -12.01 -4.54 9.05
CA SER A 272 -11.88 -5.98 8.82
C SER A 272 -12.14 -6.37 7.37
N ARG A 273 -13.07 -5.71 6.68
CA ARG A 273 -13.30 -5.92 5.24
C ARG A 273 -12.12 -5.41 4.41
N LEU A 274 -11.59 -4.22 4.73
CA LEU A 274 -10.37 -3.69 4.09
C LEU A 274 -9.17 -4.63 4.30
N ALA A 275 -8.97 -5.11 5.53
CA ALA A 275 -7.88 -6.04 5.86
C ALA A 275 -7.99 -7.35 5.08
N ARG A 276 -9.20 -7.94 5.02
CA ARG A 276 -9.43 -9.15 4.22
C ARG A 276 -9.12 -8.92 2.74
N THR A 277 -9.63 -7.82 2.19
CA THR A 277 -9.41 -7.43 0.79
C THR A 277 -7.92 -7.26 0.49
N ALA A 278 -7.18 -6.60 1.40
CA ALA A 278 -5.75 -6.41 1.25
C ALA A 278 -4.97 -7.74 1.28
N VAL A 279 -5.36 -8.69 2.14
CA VAL A 279 -4.76 -10.03 2.16
C VAL A 279 -5.08 -10.81 0.89
N GLU A 280 -6.34 -10.78 0.45
CA GLU A 280 -6.83 -11.53 -0.72
C GLU A 280 -6.18 -11.05 -2.02
N HIS A 281 -5.94 -9.76 -2.17
CA HIS A 281 -5.41 -9.15 -3.39
C HIS A 281 -3.96 -8.68 -3.30
N ASP A 282 -3.24 -9.09 -2.24
CA ASP A 282 -1.87 -8.67 -1.92
C ASP A 282 -1.65 -7.14 -2.00
N LEU A 283 -2.57 -6.38 -1.40
CA LEU A 283 -2.50 -4.92 -1.36
C LEU A 283 -1.75 -4.46 -0.11
N THR A 284 -1.06 -3.33 -0.22
CA THR A 284 -0.62 -2.59 0.96
C THR A 284 -1.82 -1.88 1.59
N LEU A 285 -2.05 -2.05 2.89
CA LEU A 285 -3.10 -1.34 3.63
C LEU A 285 -2.48 -0.30 4.57
N VAL A 286 -2.70 0.98 4.28
CA VAL A 286 -2.42 2.07 5.21
C VAL A 286 -3.67 2.34 6.04
N GLN A 287 -3.60 2.12 7.34
CA GLN A 287 -4.68 2.39 8.29
C GLN A 287 -4.31 3.54 9.20
N VAL A 288 -5.04 4.65 9.09
CA VAL A 288 -4.86 5.78 10.01
C VAL A 288 -5.52 5.44 11.34
N SER A 289 -4.78 5.60 12.43
CA SER A 289 -5.20 5.29 13.79
C SER A 289 -5.00 6.48 14.74
N SER A 290 -5.07 6.26 16.05
CA SER A 290 -5.08 7.34 17.04
C SER A 290 -4.25 6.99 18.28
N ASP A 291 -3.75 8.01 18.96
CA ASP A 291 -3.25 7.99 20.33
C ASP A 291 -4.27 7.47 21.37
N TYR A 292 -5.57 7.59 21.11
CA TYR A 292 -6.63 7.10 22.00
C TYR A 292 -6.65 5.57 22.20
N VAL A 293 -5.76 4.84 21.52
CA VAL A 293 -5.52 3.42 21.77
C VAL A 293 -4.80 3.16 23.10
N PHE A 294 -4.29 4.22 23.75
CA PHE A 294 -3.64 4.21 25.05
C PHE A 294 -4.48 4.94 26.13
N ASP A 295 -4.14 4.71 27.40
CA ASP A 295 -4.78 5.37 28.55
C ASP A 295 -4.19 6.77 28.88
N GLY A 296 -2.99 7.07 28.35
CA GLY A 296 -2.29 8.32 28.62
C GLY A 296 -1.60 8.40 29.97
N VAL A 297 -1.32 7.25 30.62
CA VAL A 297 -0.60 7.21 31.90
C VAL A 297 0.91 7.38 31.72
N ARG A 298 1.46 6.98 30.57
CA ARG A 298 2.89 7.13 30.27
C ARG A 298 3.21 8.54 29.81
N GLU A 299 4.47 8.94 30.00
CA GLU A 299 4.96 10.24 29.53
C GLU A 299 5.09 10.32 28.00
N SER A 300 5.37 9.18 27.36
CA SER A 300 5.48 9.02 25.91
C SER A 300 5.09 7.60 25.52
N HIS A 301 4.40 7.44 24.41
CA HIS A 301 3.85 6.17 23.93
C HIS A 301 4.58 5.69 22.67
N ASP A 302 5.20 4.51 22.73
CA ASP A 302 5.89 3.88 21.60
C ASP A 302 4.97 2.89 20.85
N GLU A 303 5.37 2.44 19.66
CA GLU A 303 4.54 1.56 18.84
C GLU A 303 4.34 0.14 19.41
N GLY A 304 5.22 -0.30 20.32
CA GLY A 304 5.17 -1.59 21.00
C GLY A 304 4.34 -1.58 22.29
N GLU A 305 3.83 -0.42 22.71
CA GLU A 305 2.99 -0.32 23.90
C GLU A 305 1.67 -1.11 23.73
N PRO A 306 1.27 -1.93 24.72
CA PRO A 306 -0.01 -2.62 24.70
C PRO A 306 -1.21 -1.66 24.74
N PHE A 307 -2.32 -2.05 24.11
CA PHE A 307 -3.54 -1.26 24.09
C PHE A 307 -4.20 -1.13 25.47
N THR A 308 -4.51 0.09 25.89
CA THR A 308 -5.26 0.42 27.11
C THR A 308 -6.29 1.55 26.90
N PRO A 309 -7.14 1.50 25.87
CA PRO A 309 -8.04 2.61 25.54
C PRO A 309 -9.11 2.86 26.62
N LEU A 310 -9.34 4.14 26.96
CA LEU A 310 -10.30 4.52 28.01
C LEU A 310 -11.78 4.49 27.58
N GLY A 311 -12.08 4.82 26.33
CA GLY A 311 -13.44 5.03 25.82
C GLY A 311 -13.71 4.30 24.51
N VAL A 312 -14.97 4.32 24.05
CA VAL A 312 -15.44 3.54 22.90
C VAL A 312 -14.69 3.89 21.61
N TYR A 313 -14.42 5.18 21.38
CA TYR A 313 -13.62 5.59 20.21
C TYR A 313 -12.24 4.90 20.22
N GLY A 314 -11.49 5.03 21.32
CA GLY A 314 -10.19 4.39 21.48
C GLY A 314 -10.25 2.86 21.37
N GLN A 315 -11.24 2.23 21.99
CA GLN A 315 -11.45 0.78 21.92
C GLN A 315 -11.65 0.30 20.48
N THR A 316 -12.47 1.01 19.70
CA THR A 316 -12.71 0.65 18.30
C THR A 316 -11.51 0.93 17.40
N LYS A 317 -10.71 1.97 17.68
CA LYS A 317 -9.42 2.20 16.98
C LYS A 317 -8.40 1.12 17.29
N ALA A 318 -8.25 0.72 18.56
CA ALA A 318 -7.36 -0.34 18.98
C ALA A 318 -7.75 -1.70 18.38
N ALA A 319 -9.06 -1.99 18.32
CA ALA A 319 -9.57 -3.17 17.62
C ALA A 319 -9.26 -3.14 16.12
N GLY A 320 -9.39 -1.98 15.47
CA GLY A 320 -8.96 -1.77 14.09
C GLY A 320 -7.47 -2.02 13.87
N ASP A 321 -6.61 -1.50 14.76
CA ASP A 321 -5.16 -1.76 14.72
C ASP A 321 -4.86 -3.25 14.84
N ALA A 322 -5.48 -3.95 15.79
CA ALA A 322 -5.30 -5.39 15.98
C ALA A 322 -5.68 -6.18 14.71
N VAL A 323 -6.77 -5.81 14.06
CA VAL A 323 -7.21 -6.41 12.79
C VAL A 323 -6.23 -6.15 11.66
N VAL A 324 -5.69 -4.92 11.54
CA VAL A 324 -4.75 -4.57 10.46
C VAL A 324 -3.37 -5.16 10.70
N SER A 325 -2.97 -5.39 11.95
CA SER A 325 -1.64 -5.92 12.30
C SER A 325 -1.33 -7.30 11.70
N VAL A 326 -2.37 -8.07 11.33
CA VAL A 326 -2.21 -9.38 10.68
C VAL A 326 -2.19 -9.30 9.15
N VAL A 327 -2.43 -8.13 8.56
CA VAL A 327 -2.28 -7.91 7.11
C VAL A 327 -0.79 -7.89 6.79
N PRO A 328 -0.24 -8.75 5.91
CA PRO A 328 1.21 -8.86 5.74
C PRO A 328 1.88 -7.56 5.25
N ARG A 329 1.18 -6.75 4.46
CA ARG A 329 1.65 -5.48 3.92
C ARG A 329 0.82 -4.35 4.50
N HIS A 330 1.19 -3.85 5.67
CA HIS A 330 0.44 -2.80 6.34
C HIS A 330 1.31 -1.67 6.86
N TYR A 331 0.72 -0.48 6.90
CA TYR A 331 1.19 0.63 7.71
C TYR A 331 0.05 1.10 8.60
N ILE A 332 0.15 0.89 9.91
CA ILE A 332 -0.76 1.51 10.89
C ILE A 332 -0.12 2.84 11.28
N VAL A 333 -0.77 3.95 10.97
CA VAL A 333 -0.26 5.29 11.24
C VAL A 333 -1.05 5.90 12.38
N ARG A 334 -0.53 5.82 13.62
CA ARG A 334 -1.14 6.42 14.81
C ARG A 334 -0.81 7.90 14.84
N THR A 335 -1.84 8.75 14.88
CA THR A 335 -1.68 10.20 14.97
C THR A 335 -2.47 10.76 16.15
N SER A 336 -2.24 12.02 16.50
CA SER A 336 -2.93 12.72 17.58
C SER A 336 -3.31 14.14 17.14
N TRP A 337 -4.41 14.65 17.67
CA TRP A 337 -4.77 16.07 17.61
C TRP A 337 -4.71 16.66 16.18
N VAL A 338 -5.42 15.99 15.26
CA VAL A 338 -5.34 16.26 13.83
C VAL A 338 -5.91 17.64 13.45
N ILE A 339 -5.14 18.42 12.69
CA ILE A 339 -5.51 19.75 12.16
C ILE A 339 -5.40 19.75 10.64
N GLY A 340 -6.50 20.00 9.94
CA GLY A 340 -6.51 20.11 8.48
C GLY A 340 -7.62 21.02 7.97
N GLU A 341 -8.03 20.83 6.72
CA GLU A 341 -9.12 21.62 6.14
C GLU A 341 -10.50 21.21 6.72
N GLY A 342 -11.22 22.17 7.28
CA GLY A 342 -12.52 21.97 7.92
C GLY A 342 -12.53 22.45 9.37
N ASN A 343 -13.55 22.08 10.14
CA ASN A 343 -13.65 22.48 11.54
C ASN A 343 -12.61 21.75 12.39
N ASN A 344 -11.79 22.51 13.13
CA ASN A 344 -10.80 21.98 14.05
C ASN A 344 -10.55 22.94 15.22
N PHE A 345 -9.77 22.48 16.20
CA PHE A 345 -9.47 23.23 17.42
C PHE A 345 -8.81 24.58 17.13
N VAL A 346 -7.76 24.59 16.29
CA VAL A 346 -7.00 25.81 15.94
C VAL A 346 -7.92 26.87 15.32
N ARG A 347 -8.75 26.49 14.34
CA ARG A 347 -9.73 27.42 13.73
C ARG A 347 -10.77 27.93 14.73
N THR A 348 -11.18 27.08 15.67
CA THR A 348 -12.12 27.46 16.73
C THR A 348 -11.50 28.51 17.65
N MET A 349 -10.25 28.30 18.08
CA MET A 349 -9.53 29.26 18.94
C MET A 349 -9.28 30.59 18.21
N ALA A 350 -8.83 30.56 16.95
CA ALA A 350 -8.63 31.77 16.15
C ALA A 350 -9.95 32.57 15.97
N SER A 351 -11.07 31.88 15.74
CA SER A 351 -12.40 32.51 15.65
C SER A 351 -12.84 33.14 16.97
N LEU A 352 -12.55 32.52 18.11
CA LEU A 352 -12.84 33.09 19.44
C LEU A 352 -11.96 34.34 19.69
N ALA A 353 -10.67 34.28 19.34
CA ALA A 353 -9.74 35.40 19.47
C ALA A 353 -10.18 36.61 18.62
N GLY A 354 -10.60 36.39 17.37
CA GLY A 354 -11.15 37.43 16.49
C GLY A 354 -12.42 38.08 17.06
N ARG A 355 -13.25 37.31 17.76
CA ARG A 355 -14.45 37.79 18.46
C ARG A 355 -14.18 38.37 19.84
N GLY A 356 -12.94 38.34 20.33
CA GLY A 356 -12.57 38.82 21.66
C GLY A 356 -13.19 38.03 22.81
N ILE A 357 -13.46 36.74 22.60
CA ILE A 357 -13.95 35.84 23.65
C ILE A 357 -12.76 35.28 24.42
N GLU A 358 -12.84 35.19 25.74
CA GLU A 358 -11.79 34.64 26.61
C GLU A 358 -12.20 33.23 27.11
N PRO A 359 -11.68 32.13 26.53
CA PRO A 359 -12.14 30.79 26.82
C PRO A 359 -11.39 30.15 28.00
N ALA A 360 -12.07 29.24 28.69
CA ALA A 360 -11.43 28.25 29.54
C ALA A 360 -11.07 27.00 28.71
N VAL A 361 -9.84 26.52 28.81
CA VAL A 361 -9.30 25.39 28.02
C VAL A 361 -8.54 24.44 28.93
N VAL A 362 -8.61 23.14 28.66
CA VAL A 362 -7.94 22.11 29.48
C VAL A 362 -6.41 22.26 29.44
N ASN A 363 -5.77 22.23 30.62
CA ASN A 363 -4.31 22.43 30.76
C ASN A 363 -3.54 21.18 31.22
N ASP A 364 -4.24 20.08 31.47
CA ASP A 364 -3.69 18.80 31.97
C ASP A 364 -3.79 17.66 30.95
N GLN A 365 -4.27 17.95 29.73
CA GLN A 365 -4.17 17.06 28.56
C GLN A 365 -3.00 17.53 27.70
N ILE A 366 -1.97 16.70 27.57
CA ILE A 366 -0.69 17.00 26.92
C ILE A 366 -0.52 16.20 25.64
N GLY A 367 -0.07 16.83 24.57
CA GLY A 367 0.14 16.18 23.28
C GLY A 367 0.83 17.08 22.26
N ARG A 368 0.77 16.69 20.99
CA ARG A 368 1.26 17.48 19.86
C ARG A 368 0.18 17.57 18.80
N LEU A 369 0.06 18.73 18.15
CA LEU A 369 -0.76 18.86 16.94
C LEU A 369 -0.21 17.96 15.83
N SER A 370 -1.10 17.47 14.97
CA SER A 370 -0.70 16.78 13.74
C SER A 370 -1.40 17.39 12.54
N PHE A 371 -0.67 18.13 11.71
CA PHE A 371 -1.21 18.73 10.51
C PHE A 371 -1.40 17.68 9.41
N THR A 372 -2.55 17.70 8.74
CA THR A 372 -2.89 16.65 7.77
C THR A 372 -1.93 16.58 6.59
N GLU A 373 -1.31 17.70 6.22
CA GLU A 373 -0.24 17.74 5.21
C GLU A 373 0.98 16.91 5.63
N ASP A 374 1.42 17.01 6.90
CA ASP A 374 2.53 16.23 7.43
C ASP A 374 2.18 14.75 7.58
N ILE A 375 0.94 14.46 7.98
CA ILE A 375 0.44 13.07 8.04
C ILE A 375 0.44 12.46 6.63
N ALA A 376 -0.07 13.19 5.63
CA ALA A 376 -0.08 12.76 4.24
C ALA A 376 1.33 12.55 3.69
N ALA A 377 2.25 13.49 3.93
CA ALA A 377 3.66 13.38 3.54
C ALA A 377 4.36 12.18 4.21
N GLY A 378 4.07 11.92 5.50
CA GLY A 378 4.60 10.74 6.19
C GLY A 378 4.05 9.43 5.63
N ILE A 379 2.77 9.38 5.25
CA ILE A 379 2.17 8.21 4.57
C ILE A 379 2.86 7.98 3.22
N GLN A 380 3.03 9.02 2.40
CA GLN A 380 3.74 8.93 1.12
C GLN A 380 5.17 8.43 1.32
N HIS A 381 5.89 9.00 2.29
CA HIS A 381 7.26 8.56 2.62
C HIS A 381 7.31 7.07 2.96
N LEU A 382 6.40 6.56 3.78
CA LEU A 382 6.37 5.13 4.13
C LEU A 382 6.15 4.24 2.89
N LEU A 383 5.28 4.67 1.97
CA LEU A 383 4.99 3.94 0.74
C LEU A 383 6.16 3.96 -0.26
N GLU A 384 6.88 5.07 -0.38
CA GLU A 384 7.94 5.26 -1.38
C GLU A 384 9.33 4.81 -0.90
N SER A 385 9.63 4.92 0.39
CA SER A 385 10.94 4.57 0.95
C SER A 385 11.17 3.06 1.10
N GLY A 386 10.11 2.25 1.04
CA GLY A 386 10.19 0.82 1.35
C GLY A 386 10.45 0.55 2.83
N ALA A 387 10.03 1.47 3.72
CA ALA A 387 10.10 1.29 5.17
C ALA A 387 9.44 -0.04 5.58
N GLU A 388 9.96 -0.71 6.61
CA GLU A 388 9.41 -1.99 7.06
C GLU A 388 7.91 -1.85 7.38
N TYR A 389 7.09 -2.79 6.90
CA TYR A 389 5.67 -2.83 7.24
C TYR A 389 5.47 -2.94 8.76
N GLY A 390 4.44 -2.28 9.27
CA GLY A 390 4.15 -2.28 10.71
C GLY A 390 3.41 -1.05 11.18
N THR A 391 3.46 -0.82 12.49
CA THR A 391 2.91 0.39 13.12
C THR A 391 3.95 1.51 13.18
N TYR A 392 3.51 2.74 12.93
CA TYR A 392 4.28 3.98 13.01
C TYR A 392 3.47 5.05 13.73
N ASN A 393 4.08 5.68 14.71
CA ASN A 393 3.56 6.88 15.33
C ASN A 393 3.95 8.10 14.47
N LEU A 394 2.96 8.96 14.18
CA LEU A 394 3.14 10.13 13.33
C LEU A 394 2.33 11.32 13.83
N SER A 395 3.05 12.28 14.40
CA SER A 395 2.58 13.63 14.69
C SER A 395 3.65 14.64 14.24
N ASN A 396 3.35 15.94 14.31
CA ASN A 396 4.42 16.93 14.18
C ASN A 396 5.41 16.83 15.35
N ASP A 397 6.63 17.29 15.13
CA ASP A 397 7.70 17.25 16.14
C ASP A 397 7.65 18.45 17.10
N GLY A 398 8.56 18.48 18.08
CA GLY A 398 8.73 19.59 19.01
C GLY A 398 8.26 19.28 20.43
N GLU A 399 8.32 20.29 21.30
CA GLU A 399 7.91 20.14 22.70
C GLU A 399 6.39 19.89 22.80
N PRO A 400 5.94 18.86 23.55
CA PRO A 400 4.53 18.67 23.85
C PRO A 400 3.93 19.86 24.59
N GLN A 401 2.65 20.12 24.33
CA GLN A 401 1.92 21.24 24.91
C GLN A 401 0.55 20.81 25.41
N SER A 402 0.01 21.54 26.37
CA SER A 402 -1.40 21.40 26.73
C SER A 402 -2.30 22.05 25.68
N TRP A 403 -3.58 21.67 25.63
CA TRP A 403 -4.55 22.39 24.80
C TRP A 403 -4.64 23.88 25.16
N ALA A 404 -4.50 24.24 26.44
CA ALA A 404 -4.50 25.62 26.90
C ALA A 404 -3.28 26.40 26.36
N ASP A 405 -2.10 25.77 26.34
CA ASP A 405 -0.89 26.38 25.76
C ASP A 405 -1.02 26.59 24.26
N ILE A 406 -1.55 25.61 23.53
CA ILE A 406 -1.83 25.74 22.09
C ILE A 406 -2.86 26.85 21.84
N ALA A 407 -3.92 26.93 22.64
CA ALA A 407 -4.90 28.00 22.53
C ALA A 407 -4.23 29.37 22.78
N ALA A 408 -3.37 29.48 23.79
CA ALA A 408 -2.62 30.70 24.08
C ALA A 408 -1.70 31.09 22.92
N ASP A 409 -1.00 30.13 22.29
CA ASP A 409 -0.21 30.36 21.08
C ASP A 409 -1.08 30.89 19.94
N VAL A 410 -2.24 30.28 19.69
CA VAL A 410 -3.18 30.74 18.66
C VAL A 410 -3.68 32.16 18.93
N TYR A 411 -3.94 32.51 20.19
CA TYR A 411 -4.37 33.86 20.57
C TYR A 411 -3.27 34.88 20.30
N GLU A 412 -2.04 34.58 20.71
CA GLU A 412 -0.86 35.41 20.47
C GLU A 412 -0.66 35.66 18.97
N LEU A 413 -0.69 34.60 18.16
CA LEU A 413 -0.57 34.67 16.70
C LEU A 413 -1.75 35.39 16.03
N SER A 414 -2.92 35.43 16.69
CA SER A 414 -4.10 36.18 16.25
C SER A 414 -4.15 37.62 16.78
N GLY A 415 -3.08 38.11 17.41
CA GLY A 415 -2.98 39.49 17.92
C GLY A 415 -3.69 39.74 19.26
N ARG A 416 -3.95 38.69 20.05
CA ARG A 416 -4.52 38.75 21.41
C ARG A 416 -3.50 38.26 22.44
N PRO A 417 -3.53 38.75 23.69
CA PRO A 417 -2.57 38.29 24.71
C PRO A 417 -2.82 36.82 25.08
N ARG A 418 -1.75 36.06 25.30
CA ARG A 418 -1.80 34.66 25.80
C ARG A 418 -2.69 34.51 27.03
N SER A 419 -2.67 35.51 27.93
CA SER A 419 -3.43 35.53 29.18
C SER A 419 -4.95 35.61 29.01
N ALA A 420 -5.45 35.81 27.78
CA ALA A 420 -6.88 35.73 27.46
C ALA A 420 -7.42 34.29 27.48
N VAL A 421 -6.54 33.29 27.53
CA VAL A 421 -6.91 31.88 27.70
C VAL A 421 -6.71 31.49 29.17
N THR A 422 -7.74 30.94 29.79
CA THR A 422 -7.66 30.41 31.15
C THR A 422 -7.51 28.90 31.13
N GLY A 423 -6.41 28.39 31.69
CA GLY A 423 -6.21 26.95 31.89
C GLY A 423 -7.11 26.39 33.01
N VAL A 424 -7.78 25.28 32.77
CA VAL A 424 -8.58 24.54 33.77
C VAL A 424 -8.26 23.05 33.72
N SER A 425 -8.48 22.30 34.79
CA SER A 425 -8.26 20.85 34.75
C SER A 425 -9.33 20.15 33.91
N THR A 426 -9.04 18.92 33.46
CA THR A 426 -10.00 18.06 32.77
C THR A 426 -11.22 17.80 33.66
N GLU A 427 -11.02 17.57 34.95
CA GLU A 427 -12.11 17.38 35.92
C GLU A 427 -13.03 18.60 35.99
N GLU A 428 -12.45 19.81 36.08
CA GLU A 428 -13.21 21.06 36.13
C GLU A 428 -13.94 21.31 34.81
N TYR A 429 -13.26 21.12 33.68
CA TYR A 429 -13.80 21.39 32.35
C TYR A 429 -15.01 20.52 32.01
N PHE A 430 -15.00 19.25 32.45
CA PHE A 430 -16.07 18.28 32.21
C PHE A 430 -17.05 18.13 33.37
N LYS A 431 -16.91 18.92 34.44
CA LYS A 431 -17.84 18.87 35.58
C LYS A 431 -19.30 19.05 35.13
N GLY A 432 -20.12 18.02 35.37
CA GLY A 432 -21.54 18.01 35.01
C GLY A 432 -21.84 17.81 33.53
N LYS A 433 -20.85 17.47 32.70
CA LYS A 433 -21.00 17.14 31.28
C LYS A 433 -20.82 15.64 31.08
N ALA A 434 -21.68 15.02 30.28
CA ALA A 434 -21.41 13.68 29.76
C ALA A 434 -20.39 13.81 28.64
N ALA A 435 -19.18 13.32 28.85
CA ALA A 435 -18.08 13.35 27.88
C ALA A 435 -17.32 12.02 27.93
N ALA A 436 -16.74 11.65 26.79
CA ALA A 436 -15.87 10.49 26.72
C ALA A 436 -14.59 10.75 27.53
N PRO A 437 -14.02 9.72 28.21
CA PRO A 437 -12.74 9.86 28.87
C PRO A 437 -11.65 10.15 27.83
N ARG A 438 -10.75 11.08 28.18
CA ARG A 438 -9.65 11.52 27.32
C ARG A 438 -8.32 11.14 27.99
N PRO A 439 -7.35 10.57 27.24
CA PRO A 439 -6.00 10.40 27.76
C PRO A 439 -5.43 11.75 28.22
N LEU A 440 -4.80 11.77 29.40
CA LEU A 440 -4.13 12.98 29.89
C LEU A 440 -2.80 13.22 29.18
N ASN A 441 -2.19 12.15 28.65
CA ASN A 441 -1.02 12.24 27.79
C ASN A 441 -1.26 11.52 26.47
N SER A 442 -0.99 12.21 25.37
CA SER A 442 -1.14 11.78 23.99
C SER A 442 0.18 11.89 23.21
N VAL A 443 1.30 12.03 23.92
CA VAL A 443 2.63 12.18 23.30
C VAL A 443 3.05 10.85 22.71
N LEU A 444 3.17 10.83 21.39
CA LEU A 444 3.67 9.67 20.65
C LEU A 444 5.20 9.79 20.46
N ASP A 445 5.91 8.68 20.66
CA ASP A 445 7.33 8.58 20.29
C ASP A 445 7.45 8.53 18.76
N LEU A 446 8.24 9.43 18.18
CA LEU A 446 8.45 9.56 16.73
C LEU A 446 9.75 8.89 16.26
N GLY A 447 10.45 8.18 17.14
CA GLY A 447 11.75 7.57 16.84
C GLY A 447 11.71 6.65 15.64
N LYS A 448 10.68 5.80 15.52
CA LYS A 448 10.57 4.83 14.41
C LYS A 448 10.38 5.51 13.06
N VAL A 449 9.48 6.49 12.97
CA VAL A 449 9.25 7.24 11.71
C VAL A 449 10.44 8.13 11.35
N LYS A 450 11.18 8.66 12.34
CA LYS A 450 12.45 9.37 12.11
C LYS A 450 13.54 8.44 11.57
N ASN A 451 13.64 7.23 12.11
CA ASN A 451 14.60 6.22 11.68
C ASN A 451 14.32 5.68 10.27
N SER A 452 13.08 5.77 9.77
CA SER A 452 12.77 5.46 8.36
C SER A 452 13.21 6.57 7.39
N GLY A 453 13.73 7.69 7.89
CA GLY A 453 14.24 8.82 7.11
C GLY A 453 13.28 10.01 7.00
N PHE A 454 12.05 9.90 7.52
CA PHE A 454 11.11 11.01 7.53
C PHE A 454 11.46 12.02 8.62
N LYS A 455 11.23 13.31 8.38
CA LYS A 455 11.48 14.38 9.34
C LYS A 455 10.20 15.17 9.60
N PRO A 456 9.42 14.81 10.64
CA PRO A 456 8.22 15.57 10.97
C PRO A 456 8.57 17.02 11.27
N ARG A 457 7.82 17.98 10.70
CA ARG A 457 8.04 19.41 10.95
C ARG A 457 7.65 19.77 12.39
N PRO A 458 8.32 20.73 13.05
CA PRO A 458 7.91 21.21 14.37
C PRO A 458 6.48 21.77 14.36
N ALA A 459 5.66 21.36 15.33
CA ALA A 459 4.23 21.73 15.38
C ALA A 459 4.02 23.25 15.42
N ARG A 460 4.89 23.99 16.10
CA ARG A 460 4.85 25.45 16.19
C ARG A 460 5.03 26.13 14.84
N ASP A 461 6.05 25.73 14.08
CA ASP A 461 6.35 26.33 12.77
C ASP A 461 5.18 26.12 11.80
N VAL A 462 4.58 24.92 11.83
CA VAL A 462 3.42 24.61 10.98
C VAL A 462 2.17 25.36 11.45
N LEU A 463 1.98 25.53 12.76
CA LEU A 463 0.89 26.34 13.33
C LEU A 463 0.97 27.80 12.88
N GLU A 464 2.16 28.40 12.95
CA GLU A 464 2.42 29.77 12.49
C GLU A 464 2.10 29.93 11.01
N ALA A 465 2.57 29.00 10.16
CA ALA A 465 2.26 28.99 8.73
C ALA A 465 0.76 28.82 8.45
N TYR A 466 0.10 27.89 9.14
CA TYR A 466 -1.31 27.59 8.98
C TYR A 466 -2.22 28.77 9.34
N LEU A 467 -1.85 29.57 10.34
CA LEU A 467 -2.56 30.81 10.68
C LEU A 467 -2.18 31.98 9.74
N GLY A 468 -0.93 32.06 9.29
CA GLY A 468 -0.44 33.11 8.39
C GLY A 468 -1.05 33.05 6.97
N GLN A 469 -1.34 31.87 6.44
CA GLN A 469 -2.05 31.73 5.16
C GLN A 469 -3.47 32.32 5.21
N ARG A 470 -4.06 32.44 6.41
CA ARG A 470 -5.43 32.93 6.59
C ARG A 470 -5.51 34.46 6.51
N THR A 471 -4.53 35.18 7.05
CA THR A 471 -4.48 36.66 6.96
C THR A 471 -4.26 37.16 5.53
N ALA A 472 -3.84 36.29 4.60
CA ALA A 472 -3.69 36.63 3.17
C ALA A 472 -4.93 36.28 2.33
N ALA A 473 -5.86 35.47 2.85
CA ALA A 473 -7.06 34.99 2.14
C ALA A 473 -8.37 35.65 2.59
N GLU A 474 -8.32 36.46 3.67
CA GLU A 474 -9.35 37.42 4.10
C GLU A 474 -8.99 38.83 3.63
#